data_AF-A0A7V4PRT4-F1
#
_entry.id   AF-A0A7V4PRT4-F1
#
_cell.length_a   1.000
_cell.length_b   1.000
_cell.length_c   1.000
_cell.angle_alpha   90.00
_cell.angle_beta   90.00
_cell.angle_gamma   90.00
#
_symmetry.space_group_name_H-M   'P 1'
#
loop_
_entity.id
_entity.type
_entity.pdbx_description
1 polymer ?
#
loop_
_entity_poly.entity_id
_entity_poly.type
_entity_poly.pdbx_seq_one_letter_code
_entity_poly.pdbx_strand_id
1 'polypeptide(L)'
;MAQDILKVTDSRTGKDYEITIQDGSIRAADLRQIKVSDDDFGLMSYDPAFMNTASCQSKITFIDGDKGILRYRGYPIEELAEKSSYLETAYLILYGELPTRAELDRWLHDITFHTIIHE
;
A
#
# COMPACT_ATOMS: atom_id res chain seq x y z
N MET A 1 -2.00 -12.34 -23.83
CA MET A 1 -1.63 -11.54 -22.65
C MET A 1 -0.37 -12.16 -22.10
N ALA A 2 0.70 -11.39 -21.91
CA ALA A 2 1.91 -11.93 -21.29
C ALA A 2 1.54 -12.47 -19.91
N GLN A 3 2.07 -13.63 -19.54
CA GLN A 3 1.91 -14.14 -18.18
C GLN A 3 2.63 -13.19 -17.21
N ASP A 4 1.97 -12.84 -16.10
CA ASP A 4 2.56 -12.07 -15.01
C ASP A 4 3.56 -12.94 -14.22
N ILE A 5 4.62 -13.37 -14.92
CA ILE A 5 5.66 -14.26 -14.41
C ILE A 5 7.02 -13.62 -14.69
N LEU A 6 7.81 -13.46 -13.63
CA LEU A 6 9.23 -13.16 -13.69
C LEU A 6 10.01 -14.47 -13.82
N LYS A 7 10.70 -14.64 -14.95
CA LYS A 7 11.65 -15.75 -15.13
C LYS A 7 13.03 -15.34 -14.62
N VAL A 8 13.61 -16.15 -13.72
CA VAL A 8 14.93 -15.93 -13.13
C VAL A 8 15.83 -17.12 -13.43
N THR A 9 17.01 -16.88 -13.96
CA THR A 9 18.05 -17.91 -14.13
C THR A 9 19.17 -17.66 -13.13
N ASP A 10 19.46 -18.62 -12.26
CA ASP A 10 20.57 -18.53 -11.32
C ASP A 10 21.85 -19.10 -11.93
N SER A 11 22.75 -18.23 -12.39
CA SER A 11 24.02 -18.63 -13.00
C SER A 11 24.93 -19.46 -12.10
N ARG A 12 24.74 -19.45 -10.76
CA ARG A 12 25.53 -20.27 -9.83
C ARG A 12 25.20 -21.75 -9.95
N THR A 13 23.96 -22.07 -10.34
CA THR A 13 23.43 -23.45 -10.42
C THR A 13 22.94 -23.84 -11.82
N GLY A 14 22.73 -22.86 -12.70
CA GLY A 14 22.13 -23.04 -14.02
C GLY A 14 20.62 -23.31 -14.00
N LYS A 15 19.96 -23.20 -12.84
CA LYS A 15 18.53 -23.47 -12.70
C LYS A 15 17.68 -22.25 -13.06
N ASP A 16 16.55 -22.53 -13.70
CA ASP A 16 15.51 -21.56 -14.01
C ASP A 16 14.39 -21.63 -12.96
N TYR A 17 13.84 -20.47 -12.63
CA TYR A 17 12.75 -20.28 -11.67
C TYR A 17 11.71 -19.34 -12.27
N GLU A 18 10.46 -19.55 -11.89
CA GLU A 18 9.33 -18.71 -12.27
C GLU A 18 8.70 -18.13 -11.00
N ILE A 19 8.58 -16.81 -10.94
CA ILE A 19 8.03 -16.09 -9.79
C ILE A 19 6.85 -15.26 -10.27
N THR A 20 5.70 -15.41 -9.62
CA THR A 20 4.50 -14.64 -9.98
C THR A 20 4.69 -13.16 -9.67
N ILE A 21 4.33 -12.31 -10.61
CA ILE A 21 4.20 -10.86 -10.42
C ILE A 21 2.75 -10.56 -10.04
N GLN A 22 2.56 -9.79 -8.98
CA GLN A 22 1.25 -9.30 -8.55
C GLN A 22 1.35 -7.82 -8.20
N ASP A 23 0.45 -7.00 -8.75
CA ASP A 23 0.41 -5.56 -8.52
C ASP A 23 1.76 -4.86 -8.80
N GLY A 24 2.48 -5.33 -9.83
CA GLY A 24 3.81 -4.82 -10.20
C GLY A 24 4.95 -5.22 -9.26
N SER A 25 4.71 -6.16 -8.34
CA SER A 25 5.68 -6.61 -7.33
C SER A 25 5.79 -8.13 -7.30
N ILE A 26 6.88 -8.65 -6.71
CA ILE A 26 7.01 -10.06 -6.35
C ILE A 26 7.00 -10.21 -4.83
N ARG A 27 6.65 -11.39 -4.31
CA ARG A 27 6.82 -11.66 -2.88
C ARG A 27 8.28 -12.02 -2.62
N ALA A 28 8.94 -11.28 -1.73
CA ALA A 28 10.33 -11.57 -1.35
C ALA A 28 10.54 -13.00 -0.80
N ALA A 29 9.51 -13.59 -0.19
CA ALA A 29 9.54 -14.97 0.29
C ALA A 29 9.70 -16.00 -0.85
N ASP A 30 9.22 -15.68 -2.06
CA ASP A 30 9.33 -16.57 -3.22
C ASP A 30 10.77 -16.69 -3.70
N LEU A 31 11.66 -15.75 -3.35
CA LEU A 31 13.10 -15.85 -3.63
C LEU A 31 13.77 -17.02 -2.87
N ARG A 32 13.18 -17.50 -1.78
CA ARG A 32 13.76 -18.61 -0.98
C ARG A 32 13.84 -19.93 -1.73
N GLN A 33 13.09 -20.09 -2.82
CA GLN A 33 13.21 -21.27 -3.68
C GLN A 33 14.54 -21.32 -4.44
N ILE A 34 15.22 -20.18 -4.59
CA ILE A 34 16.50 -20.05 -5.28
C ILE A 34 17.61 -20.38 -4.28
N LYS A 35 18.25 -21.54 -4.46
CA LYS A 35 19.22 -22.11 -3.52
C LYS A 35 20.46 -22.65 -4.24
N VAL A 36 21.62 -22.53 -3.61
CA VAL A 36 22.87 -23.13 -4.12
C VAL A 36 23.02 -24.59 -3.67
N SER A 37 22.60 -24.91 -2.44
CA SER A 37 22.56 -26.27 -1.88
C SER A 37 21.23 -26.53 -1.15
N ASP A 38 20.91 -27.79 -0.87
CA ASP A 38 19.63 -28.16 -0.24
C ASP A 38 19.51 -27.63 1.21
N ASP A 39 20.64 -27.50 1.90
CA ASP A 39 20.73 -26.95 3.27
C ASP A 39 20.71 -25.41 3.31
N ASP A 40 20.70 -24.74 2.17
CA ASP A 40 20.62 -23.28 2.10
C ASP A 40 19.22 -22.79 2.50
N PHE A 41 19.18 -21.67 3.21
CA PHE A 41 17.92 -20.98 3.53
C PHE A 41 17.24 -20.46 2.25
N GLY A 42 18.04 -20.13 1.23
CA GLY A 42 17.61 -19.57 -0.04
C GLY A 42 17.78 -18.06 -0.13
N LEU A 43 17.66 -17.55 -1.35
CA LEU A 43 17.93 -16.15 -1.65
C LEU A 43 16.98 -15.22 -0.89
N MET A 44 17.54 -14.10 -0.41
CA MET A 44 16.81 -13.04 0.28
C MET A 44 16.98 -11.73 -0.47
N SER A 45 15.93 -10.90 -0.46
CA SER A 45 16.05 -9.52 -0.88
C SER A 45 16.82 -8.72 0.17
N TYR A 46 17.85 -8.00 -0.25
CA TYR A 46 18.54 -7.03 0.58
C TYR A 46 18.23 -5.63 0.06
N ASP A 47 17.32 -4.93 0.75
CA ASP A 47 16.83 -3.61 0.37
C ASP A 47 16.74 -2.70 1.61
N PRO A 48 17.85 -2.09 2.04
CA PRO A 48 17.88 -1.20 3.19
C PRO A 48 16.86 -0.06 3.03
N ALA A 49 16.11 0.21 4.10
CA ALA A 49 15.04 1.22 4.13
C ALA A 49 13.85 0.95 3.18
N PHE A 50 13.74 -0.24 2.58
CA PHE A 50 12.59 -0.66 1.76
C PHE A 50 12.33 0.21 0.53
N MET A 51 13.37 0.78 -0.07
CA MET A 51 13.25 1.71 -1.20
C MET A 51 12.61 1.07 -2.44
N ASN A 52 12.74 -0.24 -2.59
CA ASN A 52 12.13 -1.01 -3.68
C ASN A 52 11.34 -2.23 -3.15
N THR A 53 10.74 -2.09 -1.96
CA THR A 53 9.93 -3.14 -1.34
C THR A 53 8.54 -2.61 -0.99
N ALA A 54 7.51 -3.10 -1.68
CA ALA A 54 6.13 -2.87 -1.29
C ALA A 54 5.80 -3.64 0.00
N SER A 55 5.73 -2.94 1.14
CA SER A 55 5.58 -3.55 2.46
C SER A 55 4.14 -3.94 2.82
N CYS A 56 3.16 -3.27 2.22
CA CYS A 56 1.75 -3.55 2.45
C CYS A 56 0.90 -3.18 1.23
N GLN A 57 -0.28 -3.79 1.15
CA GLN A 57 -1.32 -3.33 0.24
C GLN A 57 -2.15 -2.26 0.96
N SER A 58 -2.39 -1.13 0.30
CA SER A 58 -3.21 -0.05 0.84
C SER A 58 -4.21 0.46 -0.19
N LYS A 59 -5.41 0.81 0.30
CA LYS A 59 -6.45 1.52 -0.47
C LYS A 59 -6.69 2.93 0.07
N ILE A 60 -5.76 3.46 0.88
CA ILE A 60 -5.94 4.73 1.60
C ILE A 60 -5.43 5.91 0.77
N THR A 61 -4.14 5.89 0.40
CA THR A 61 -3.48 7.02 -0.27
C THR A 61 -2.69 6.53 -1.47
N PHE A 62 -2.70 7.31 -2.54
CA PHE A 62 -1.83 7.12 -3.69
C PHE A 62 -1.02 8.39 -3.95
N ILE A 63 0.27 8.22 -4.27
CA ILE A 63 1.20 9.31 -4.55
C ILE A 63 1.97 8.96 -5.83
N ASP A 64 1.99 9.89 -6.78
CA ASP A 64 2.88 9.87 -7.95
C ASP A 64 3.62 11.22 -7.94
N GLY A 65 4.84 11.22 -7.39
CA GLY A 65 5.63 12.43 -7.17
C GLY A 65 6.09 13.09 -8.46
N ASP A 66 6.37 12.31 -9.50
CA ASP A 66 6.82 12.82 -10.80
C ASP A 66 5.72 13.61 -11.50
N LYS A 67 4.46 13.20 -11.30
CA LYS A 67 3.28 13.90 -11.83
C LYS A 67 2.64 14.87 -10.84
N GLY A 68 3.16 14.97 -9.62
CA GLY A 68 2.58 15.79 -8.56
C GLY A 68 1.17 15.35 -8.14
N ILE A 69 0.85 14.05 -8.21
CA ILE A 69 -0.47 13.52 -7.86
C ILE A 69 -0.47 13.05 -6.41
N LEU A 70 -1.43 13.51 -5.63
CA LEU A 70 -1.78 12.99 -4.32
C LEU A 70 -3.29 12.69 -4.28
N ARG A 71 -3.66 11.48 -3.87
CA ARG A 71 -5.06 11.07 -3.74
C ARG A 71 -5.35 10.41 -2.41
N TYR A 72 -6.48 10.76 -1.81
CA TYR A 72 -7.06 10.05 -0.66
C TYR A 72 -8.32 9.31 -1.08
N ARG A 73 -8.34 7.98 -0.88
CA ARG A 73 -9.42 7.09 -1.31
C ARG A 73 -9.83 7.29 -2.78
N GLY A 74 -8.88 7.69 -3.63
CA GLY A 74 -9.10 7.97 -5.05
C GLY A 74 -9.42 9.44 -5.39
N TYR A 75 -9.83 10.26 -4.42
CA TYR A 75 -10.11 11.70 -4.63
C TYR A 75 -8.80 12.49 -4.71
N PRO A 76 -8.63 13.39 -5.71
CA PRO A 76 -7.51 14.34 -5.75
C PRO A 76 -7.50 15.23 -4.50
N ILE A 77 -6.31 15.55 -4.01
CA ILE A 77 -6.17 16.36 -2.79
C ILE A 77 -6.77 17.76 -2.94
N GLU A 78 -6.69 18.34 -4.14
CA GLU A 78 -7.21 19.68 -4.44
C GLU A 78 -8.73 19.72 -4.28
N GLU A 79 -9.43 18.67 -4.72
CA GLU A 79 -10.88 18.57 -4.57
C GLU A 79 -11.29 18.51 -3.09
N LEU A 80 -10.58 17.71 -2.29
CA LEU A 80 -10.86 17.62 -0.86
C LEU A 80 -10.53 18.93 -0.14
N ALA A 81 -9.44 19.61 -0.52
CA ALA A 81 -9.04 20.87 0.09
C ALA A 81 -10.03 22.01 -0.23
N GLU A 82 -10.57 22.05 -1.44
CA GLU A 82 -11.50 23.10 -1.86
C GLU A 82 -12.95 22.83 -1.44
N LYS A 83 -13.36 21.56 -1.37
CA LYS A 83 -14.78 21.17 -1.28
C LYS A 83 -15.14 20.37 -0.03
N SER A 84 -14.18 20.02 0.82
CA SER A 84 -14.43 19.24 2.03
C SER A 84 -13.79 19.86 3.26
N SER A 85 -14.32 19.51 4.43
CA SER A 85 -13.72 19.83 5.71
C SER A 85 -12.69 18.76 6.13
N TYR A 86 -11.87 19.12 7.12
CA TYR A 86 -10.96 18.16 7.75
C TYR A 86 -11.70 16.93 8.29
N LEU A 87 -12.87 17.12 8.92
CA LEU A 87 -13.62 16.02 9.54
C LEU A 87 -14.28 15.09 8.51
N GLU A 88 -14.74 15.61 7.37
CA GLU A 88 -15.17 14.78 6.23
C GLU A 88 -14.01 13.98 5.64
N THR A 89 -12.84 14.60 5.50
CA THR A 89 -11.65 13.90 5.01
C THR A 89 -11.17 12.84 6.00
N ALA A 90 -11.20 13.11 7.31
CA ALA A 90 -10.87 12.13 8.34
C ALA A 90 -11.83 10.94 8.31
N TYR A 91 -13.14 11.20 8.13
CA TYR A 91 -14.15 10.17 7.93
C TYR A 91 -13.83 9.33 6.69
N LEU A 92 -13.55 9.97 5.55
CA LEU A 92 -13.16 9.31 4.30
C LEU A 92 -11.95 8.38 4.49
N ILE A 93 -10.90 8.84 5.17
CA ILE A 93 -9.72 8.02 5.43
C ILE A 93 -10.07 6.79 6.27
N LEU A 94 -10.87 6.97 7.33
CA LEU A 94 -11.20 5.90 8.27
C LEU A 94 -12.16 4.87 7.66
N TYR A 95 -13.23 5.33 7.00
CA TYR A 95 -14.34 4.49 6.54
C TYR A 95 -14.27 4.14 5.05
N GLY A 96 -13.47 4.86 4.27
CA GLY A 96 -13.26 4.58 2.84
C GLY A 96 -14.13 5.37 1.88
N GLU A 97 -15.20 6.00 2.37
CA GLU A 97 -16.15 6.79 1.57
C GLU A 97 -16.48 8.12 2.26
N LEU A 98 -16.92 9.12 1.50
CA LEU A 98 -17.35 10.40 2.05
C LEU A 98 -18.67 10.21 2.81
N PRO A 99 -18.85 10.87 3.97
CA PRO A 99 -20.05 10.71 4.76
C PRO A 99 -21.26 11.32 4.07
N THR A 100 -22.42 10.70 4.23
CA THR A 100 -23.70 11.38 4.03
C THR A 100 -23.89 12.47 5.09
N ARG A 101 -24.87 13.37 4.87
CA ARG A 101 -25.15 14.45 5.84
C ARG A 101 -25.43 13.93 7.25
N ALA A 102 -26.24 12.88 7.37
CA ALA A 102 -26.60 12.32 8.66
C ALA A 102 -25.40 11.63 9.36
N GLU A 103 -24.52 10.99 8.59
CA GLU A 103 -23.28 10.40 9.12
C GLU A 103 -22.30 11.47 9.57
N LEU A 104 -22.18 12.56 8.81
CA LEU A 104 -21.35 13.70 9.18
C LEU A 104 -21.85 14.37 10.46
N ASP A 105 -23.15 14.63 10.58
CA ASP A 105 -23.73 15.25 11.78
C ASP A 105 -23.46 14.39 13.04
N ARG A 106 -23.56 13.06 12.91
CA ARG A 106 -23.20 12.12 13.99
C ARG A 106 -21.70 12.15 14.29
N TRP A 107 -20.86 12.10 13.27
CA TRP A 107 -19.40 12.12 13.40
C TRP A 107 -18.92 13.38 14.12
N LEU A 108 -19.48 14.54 13.77
CA LEU A 108 -19.22 15.82 14.43
C LEU A 108 -19.61 15.76 15.92
N HIS A 109 -20.78 15.21 16.23
CA HIS A 109 -21.21 15.03 17.61
C HIS A 109 -20.25 14.12 18.38
N ASP A 110 -19.98 12.92 17.85
CA ASP A 110 -19.15 11.92 18.51
C ASP A 110 -17.74 12.47 18.81
N ILE A 111 -17.08 13.10 17.84
CA ILE A 111 -15.77 13.72 18.08
C ILE A 111 -15.85 14.78 19.17
N THR A 112 -16.81 15.70 19.07
CA THR A 112 -16.94 16.83 20.02
C THR A 112 -17.11 16.35 21.46
N PHE A 113 -17.86 15.28 21.68
CA PHE A 113 -18.12 14.76 23.02
C PHE A 113 -16.99 13.87 23.57
N HIS A 114 -16.13 13.33 22.70
CA HIS A 114 -14.99 12.50 23.10
C HIS A 114 -13.66 13.27 23.13
N THR A 115 -13.68 14.62 23.12
CA THR A 115 -12.46 15.42 23.31
C THR A 115 -12.06 15.61 24.78
N ILE A 116 -12.94 15.29 25.73
CA ILE A 116 -12.68 15.50 27.16
C ILE A 116 -11.73 14.40 27.67
N ILE A 117 -10.63 14.79 28.28
CA ILE A 117 -9.67 13.89 28.92
C ILE A 117 -9.97 13.89 30.43
N HIS A 118 -9.90 12.72 31.07
CA HIS A 118 -10.02 12.60 32.52
C HIS A 118 -8.79 13.24 33.20
N GLU A 119 -9.00 14.04 34.24
CA GLU A 119 -7.92 14.59 35.09
C GLU A 119 -7.28 13.52 35.98
#